data_AF-A0A9W4WIU9-F1
#
_entry.id   AF-A0A9W4WIU9-F1
#
_cell.length_a   1.000
_cell.length_b   1.000
_cell.length_c   1.000
_cell.angle_alpha   90.00
_cell.angle_beta   90.00
_cell.angle_gamma   90.00
#
_symmetry.space_group_name_H-M   'P 1'
#
loop_
_entity.id
_entity.type
_entity.pdbx_description
1 polymer ?
#
loop_
_entity_poly.entity_id
_entity_poly.type
_entity_poly.pdbx_seq_one_letter_code
_entity_poly.pdbx_strand_id
1 'polypeptide(L)'
;MKDLDLSEYPNLTKIDLGHNSRLTSLKLAHSNRITCISLFDTGIDNFSFMADTPYIQTIWFPQTGDIIDYNSGKVYIAKALRESCQENYKVRTIVRYCPAGNSIFTKPNPAETIDDQQSQINELSNISFPNNPYFIKLKRTLETQKQIVKSNETPQRYILNGKMEAYQTILSSSLADVELQHILNKQTEVLDLKEYLENLKLI
;
A
#
# COMPACT_ATOMS: atom_id res chain seq x y z
N MET A 1 21.79 -18.68 5.32
CA MET A 1 21.31 -19.05 3.98
C MET A 1 21.24 -17.77 3.16
N LYS A 2 21.78 -17.76 1.94
CA LYS A 2 21.77 -16.56 1.06
C LYS A 2 20.62 -16.59 0.06
N ASP A 3 20.37 -17.78 -0.49
CA ASP A 3 19.34 -18.01 -1.50
C ASP A 3 18.38 -19.07 -0.98
N LEU A 4 17.09 -18.84 -1.18
CA LEU A 4 16.03 -19.80 -0.87
C LEU A 4 15.16 -20.01 -2.10
N ASP A 5 15.11 -21.24 -2.59
CA ASP A 5 14.21 -21.64 -3.67
C ASP A 5 13.04 -22.43 -3.09
N LEU A 6 11.83 -21.89 -3.22
CA LEU A 6 10.58 -22.53 -2.83
C LEU A 6 9.74 -22.94 -4.05
N SER A 7 10.33 -23.05 -5.25
CA SER A 7 9.60 -23.40 -6.47
C SER A 7 8.87 -24.73 -6.39
N GLU A 8 9.41 -25.69 -5.65
CA GLU A 8 8.84 -27.03 -5.50
C GLU A 8 7.65 -27.10 -4.52
N TYR A 9 7.22 -25.96 -3.97
CA TYR A 9 6.15 -25.89 -2.97
C TYR A 9 4.95 -25.04 -3.46
N PRO A 10 4.24 -25.46 -4.53
CA PRO A 10 3.16 -24.67 -5.15
C PRO A 10 1.95 -24.46 -4.23
N ASN A 11 1.84 -25.26 -3.17
CA ASN A 11 0.72 -25.23 -2.22
C ASN A 11 0.91 -24.27 -1.04
N LEU A 12 2.03 -23.53 -0.99
CA LEU A 12 2.26 -22.53 0.05
C LEU A 12 1.19 -21.44 0.00
N THR A 13 0.69 -21.07 1.17
CA THR A 13 -0.30 -20.00 1.32
C THR A 13 0.26 -18.80 2.07
N LYS A 14 1.26 -19.05 2.92
CA LYS A 14 1.95 -18.06 3.75
C LYS A 14 3.43 -18.39 3.78
N ILE A 15 4.26 -17.36 3.72
CA ILE A 15 5.71 -17.47 3.80
C ILE A 15 6.18 -16.50 4.87
N ASP A 16 6.89 -16.99 5.87
CA ASP A 16 7.53 -16.15 6.88
C ASP A 16 9.03 -16.41 6.85
N LEU A 17 9.76 -15.40 6.39
CA LEU A 17 11.21 -15.38 6.28
C LEU A 17 11.79 -14.27 7.15
N GLY A 18 11.00 -13.76 8.10
CA GLY A 18 11.43 -12.73 9.03
C GLY A 18 12.73 -13.09 9.75
N HIS A 19 13.54 -12.08 10.06
CA HIS A 19 14.80 -12.22 10.83
C HIS A 19 15.86 -13.11 10.16
N ASN A 20 15.83 -13.20 8.83
CA ASN A 20 16.85 -13.86 8.04
C ASN A 20 17.72 -12.82 7.32
N SER A 21 18.51 -12.06 8.08
CA SER A 21 19.34 -10.97 7.56
C SER A 21 20.37 -11.41 6.51
N ARG A 22 20.70 -12.70 6.47
CA ARG A 22 21.60 -13.30 5.48
C ARG A 22 20.93 -13.69 4.17
N LEU A 23 19.59 -13.74 4.15
CA LEU A 23 18.81 -14.11 2.97
C LEU A 23 18.70 -12.91 2.04
N THR A 24 19.25 -13.04 0.84
CA THR A 24 19.32 -11.98 -0.18
C THR A 24 18.52 -12.30 -1.43
N SER A 25 18.09 -13.56 -1.60
CA SER A 25 17.33 -14.00 -2.77
C SER A 25 16.23 -14.98 -2.36
N LEU A 26 15.05 -14.77 -2.93
CA LEU A 26 13.89 -15.64 -2.79
C LEU A 26 13.35 -15.97 -4.18
N LYS A 27 13.25 -17.26 -4.49
CA LYS A 27 12.60 -17.75 -5.70
C LYS A 27 11.33 -18.49 -5.31
N LEU A 28 10.23 -18.12 -5.96
CA LEU A 28 8.92 -18.74 -5.81
C LEU A 28 8.50 -19.31 -7.17
N ALA A 29 7.76 -20.41 -7.16
CA ALA A 29 7.04 -20.81 -8.36
C ALA A 29 5.81 -19.91 -8.54
N HIS A 30 5.29 -19.93 -9.76
CA HIS A 30 3.97 -19.37 -10.03
C HIS A 30 2.95 -19.95 -9.04
N SER A 31 2.38 -19.09 -8.20
CA SER A 31 1.44 -19.53 -7.16
C SER A 31 0.28 -18.56 -7.05
N ASN A 32 -0.91 -19.12 -7.19
CA ASN A 32 -2.16 -18.40 -6.96
C ASN A 32 -2.67 -18.48 -5.51
N ARG A 33 -1.90 -19.13 -4.62
CA ARG A 33 -2.35 -19.43 -3.24
C ARG A 33 -1.65 -18.59 -2.18
N ILE A 34 -0.48 -18.03 -2.50
CA ILE A 34 0.28 -17.20 -1.57
C ILE A 34 -0.46 -15.89 -1.36
N THR A 35 -0.90 -15.65 -0.13
CA THR A 35 -1.64 -14.44 0.24
C THR A 35 -0.85 -13.54 1.18
N CYS A 36 0.17 -14.08 1.86
CA CYS A 36 0.99 -13.35 2.83
C CYS A 36 2.46 -13.73 2.70
N ILE A 37 3.34 -12.73 2.64
CA ILE A 37 4.79 -12.90 2.70
C ILE A 37 5.37 -11.94 3.75
N SER A 38 6.15 -12.48 4.69
CA SER A 38 6.93 -11.70 5.65
C SER A 38 8.41 -11.77 5.29
N LEU A 39 9.01 -10.62 4.99
CA LEU A 39 10.41 -10.43 4.59
C LEU A 39 11.12 -9.45 5.54
N PHE A 40 10.56 -9.20 6.74
CA PHE A 40 11.16 -8.30 7.71
C PHE A 40 12.59 -8.74 8.07
N ASP A 41 13.54 -7.81 8.16
CA ASP A 41 14.93 -8.11 8.51
C ASP A 41 15.56 -9.19 7.60
N THR A 42 15.30 -9.08 6.30
CA THR A 42 15.99 -9.82 5.24
C THR A 42 16.84 -8.86 4.39
N GLY A 43 17.82 -9.39 3.68
CA GLY A 43 18.61 -8.65 2.69
C GLY A 43 18.04 -8.72 1.27
N ILE A 44 16.77 -9.11 1.11
CA ILE A 44 16.13 -9.22 -0.21
C ILE A 44 15.82 -7.81 -0.73
N ASP A 45 16.38 -7.49 -1.87
CA ASP A 45 16.19 -6.22 -2.57
C ASP A 45 15.47 -6.39 -3.92
N ASN A 46 15.55 -7.58 -4.52
CA ASN A 46 14.82 -7.94 -5.73
C ASN A 46 13.46 -8.60 -5.41
N PHE A 47 12.38 -7.98 -5.89
CA PHE A 47 11.00 -8.44 -5.70
C PHE A 47 10.35 -8.99 -6.98
N SER A 48 11.14 -9.41 -7.97
CA SER A 48 10.62 -9.93 -9.24
C SER A 48 9.67 -11.13 -9.08
N PHE A 49 9.82 -11.91 -8.01
CA PHE A 49 8.91 -13.03 -7.67
C PHE A 49 7.46 -12.56 -7.52
N MET A 50 7.21 -11.28 -7.26
CA MET A 50 5.86 -10.74 -7.13
C MET A 50 5.06 -10.90 -8.43
N ALA A 51 5.72 -10.85 -9.59
CA ALA A 51 5.07 -11.03 -10.90
C ALA A 51 4.44 -12.42 -11.05
N ASP A 52 5.00 -13.43 -10.39
CA ASP A 52 4.55 -14.82 -10.42
C ASP A 52 3.52 -15.16 -9.33
N THR A 53 3.14 -14.19 -8.49
CA THR A 53 2.27 -14.40 -7.32
C THR A 53 1.06 -13.44 -7.29
N PRO A 54 0.06 -13.62 -8.20
CA PRO A 54 -1.05 -12.70 -8.45
C PRO A 54 -1.90 -12.26 -7.27
N TYR A 55 -1.91 -13.05 -6.21
CA TYR A 55 -2.89 -12.94 -5.13
C TYR A 55 -2.27 -12.57 -3.78
N ILE A 56 -1.05 -12.06 -3.75
CA ILE A 56 -0.49 -11.54 -2.50
C ILE A 56 -1.33 -10.35 -2.04
N GLN A 57 -1.83 -10.44 -0.80
CA GLN A 57 -2.64 -9.41 -0.14
C GLN A 57 -1.81 -8.62 0.87
N THR A 58 -0.84 -9.26 1.53
CA THR A 58 -0.03 -8.62 2.57
C THR A 58 1.44 -8.95 2.36
N ILE A 59 2.28 -7.91 2.37
CA ILE A 59 3.73 -8.04 2.35
C ILE A 59 4.31 -7.20 3.49
N TRP A 60 5.13 -7.84 4.30
CA TRP A 60 5.95 -7.18 5.32
C TRP A 60 7.34 -7.02 4.76
N PHE A 61 7.74 -5.79 4.45
CA PHE A 61 9.03 -5.51 3.85
C PHE A 61 10.16 -5.48 4.88
N PRO A 62 11.40 -5.76 4.46
CA PRO A 62 12.57 -5.51 5.30
C PRO A 62 12.62 -4.05 5.71
N GLN A 63 13.07 -3.81 6.94
CA GLN A 63 13.36 -2.47 7.42
C GLN A 63 14.66 -2.03 6.76
N THR A 64 14.57 -1.44 5.58
CA THR A 64 15.73 -0.99 4.77
C THR A 64 16.50 0.16 5.42
N GLY A 65 16.01 0.73 6.52
CA GLY A 65 16.60 1.86 7.22
C GLY A 65 18.03 1.65 7.72
N ASP A 66 18.49 0.41 7.84
CA ASP A 66 19.87 0.10 8.24
C ASP A 66 20.85 0.06 7.04
N ILE A 67 20.36 -0.08 5.81
CA ILE A 67 21.18 -0.24 4.59
C ILE A 67 21.26 1.08 3.81
N ILE A 68 20.18 1.85 3.81
CA ILE A 68 20.03 3.15 3.16
C ILE A 68 19.09 3.92 4.08
N ASP A 69 19.48 5.14 4.48
CA ASP A 69 18.71 6.04 5.35
C ASP A 69 17.19 5.79 5.28
N TYR A 70 16.50 5.76 6.43
CA TYR A 70 15.10 5.33 6.58
C TYR A 70 14.14 5.81 5.48
N ASN A 71 14.30 7.04 5.01
CA ASN A 71 13.50 7.61 3.92
C ASN A 71 13.85 7.01 2.55
N SER A 72 15.13 6.79 2.28
CA SER A 72 15.65 6.14 1.06
C SER A 72 15.16 4.69 0.94
N GLY A 73 15.08 3.97 2.06
CA GLY A 73 14.55 2.60 2.11
C GLY A 73 13.07 2.51 1.68
N LYS A 74 12.23 3.46 2.10
CA LYS A 74 10.83 3.53 1.69
C LYS A 74 10.66 3.84 0.21
N VAL A 75 11.45 4.80 -0.31
CA VAL A 75 11.44 5.18 -1.73
C VAL A 75 11.84 4.00 -2.61
N TYR A 76 12.84 3.23 -2.19
CA TYR A 76 13.27 2.02 -2.89
C TYR A 76 12.15 0.98 -2.97
N ILE A 77 11.53 0.65 -1.84
CA ILE A 77 10.41 -0.32 -1.78
C ILE A 77 9.24 0.15 -2.64
N ALA A 78 8.89 1.44 -2.58
CA ALA A 78 7.81 2.01 -3.38
C ALA A 78 8.09 1.93 -4.89
N LYS A 79 9.35 2.17 -5.29
CA LYS A 79 9.78 2.05 -6.69
C LYS A 79 9.74 0.59 -7.16
N ALA A 80 10.29 -0.34 -6.37
CA ALA A 80 10.28 -1.76 -6.71
C ALA A 80 8.85 -2.31 -6.81
N LEU A 81 7.96 -1.91 -5.90
CA LEU A 81 6.53 -2.22 -5.99
C LEU A 81 5.90 -1.66 -7.26
N ARG A 82 6.19 -0.40 -7.61
CA ARG A 82 5.66 0.23 -8.83
C ARG A 82 6.08 -0.54 -10.08
N GLU A 83 7.35 -0.88 -10.19
CA GLU A 83 7.90 -1.61 -11.34
C GLU A 83 7.33 -3.04 -11.42
N SER A 84 7.14 -3.70 -10.27
CA SER A 84 6.60 -5.07 -10.21
C SER A 84 5.08 -5.15 -10.45
N CYS A 85 4.33 -4.07 -10.15
CA CYS A 85 2.87 -4.06 -10.23
C CYS A 85 2.30 -3.49 -11.54
N GLN A 86 3.13 -2.97 -12.45
CA GLN A 86 2.66 -2.30 -13.68
C GLN A 86 1.93 -3.21 -14.67
N GLU A 87 2.02 -4.54 -14.55
CA GLU A 87 1.51 -5.40 -15.62
C GLU A 87 0.12 -6.02 -15.44
N ASN A 88 -0.47 -6.26 -14.25
CA ASN A 88 -1.85 -6.84 -14.18
C ASN A 88 -2.48 -6.98 -12.78
N TYR A 89 -2.03 -6.22 -11.78
CA TYR A 89 -2.29 -6.60 -10.39
C TYR A 89 -3.41 -5.78 -9.70
N LYS A 90 -4.47 -6.46 -9.24
CA LYS A 90 -5.46 -5.95 -8.26
C LYS A 90 -4.89 -5.96 -6.83
N VAL A 91 -3.76 -5.30 -6.65
CA VAL A 91 -3.04 -5.34 -5.39
C VAL A 91 -3.67 -4.38 -4.38
N ARG A 92 -4.46 -4.93 -3.45
CA ARG A 92 -4.66 -4.32 -2.11
C ARG A 92 -3.47 -4.70 -1.23
N THR A 93 -2.23 -4.36 -1.62
CA THR A 93 -1.07 -4.62 -0.76
C THR A 93 -1.14 -3.63 0.39
N ILE A 94 -1.46 -4.16 1.57
CA ILE A 94 -1.26 -3.42 2.80
C ILE A 94 0.24 -3.53 3.10
N VAL A 95 0.99 -2.50 2.73
CA VAL A 95 2.39 -2.35 3.14
C VAL A 95 2.40 -2.07 4.63
N ARG A 96 2.86 -3.02 5.44
CA ARG A 96 3.07 -2.81 6.87
C ARG A 96 4.56 -2.78 7.16
N TYR A 97 5.02 -1.67 7.71
CA TYR A 97 6.35 -1.55 8.27
C TYR A 97 6.32 -2.11 9.70
N CYS A 98 7.20 -3.05 10.02
CA CYS A 98 7.35 -3.54 11.38
C CYS A 98 8.25 -2.55 12.14
N PRO A 99 7.81 -2.00 13.29
CA PRO A 99 8.67 -1.13 14.09
C PRO A 99 9.81 -1.95 14.74
N ALA A 100 11.04 -1.44 14.68
CA ALA A 100 12.20 -2.08 15.28
C ALA A 100 12.07 -2.16 16.82
N GLY A 101 12.24 -3.38 17.36
CA GLY A 101 12.71 -3.66 18.72
C GLY A 101 11.81 -3.28 19.91
N ASN A 102 11.64 -4.23 20.84
CA ASN A 102 11.30 -4.13 22.28
C ASN A 102 11.05 -2.76 22.95
N SER A 103 10.24 -1.87 22.38
CA SER A 103 9.62 -0.78 23.11
C SER A 103 8.35 -1.33 23.72
N ILE A 104 8.36 -1.47 25.05
CA ILE A 104 7.14 -1.55 25.85
C ILE A 104 6.16 -0.54 25.25
N PHE A 105 4.97 -1.00 24.87
CA PHE A 105 3.88 -0.19 24.31
C PHE A 105 3.60 1.07 25.14
N THR A 106 4.37 2.13 24.93
CA THR A 106 3.89 3.49 25.08
C THR A 106 3.19 3.78 23.78
N LYS A 107 1.85 3.90 23.83
CA LYS A 107 1.05 4.42 22.72
C LYS A 107 1.82 5.59 22.09
N PRO A 108 2.16 5.55 20.79
CA PRO A 108 2.85 6.65 20.16
C PRO A 108 2.03 7.91 20.40
N ASN A 109 2.72 9.01 20.71
CA ASN A 109 2.05 10.29 20.92
C ASN A 109 1.24 10.59 19.66
N PRO A 110 -0.08 10.84 19.76
CA PRO A 110 -0.93 11.10 18.60
C PRO A 110 -0.38 12.20 17.68
N ALA A 111 0.33 13.18 18.24
CA ALA A 111 0.94 14.26 17.48
C ALA A 111 2.09 13.78 16.56
N GLU A 112 2.95 12.89 17.07
CA GLU A 112 4.11 12.35 16.36
C GLU A 112 3.67 11.42 15.23
N THR A 113 2.58 10.67 15.45
CA THR A 113 1.98 9.79 14.43
C THR A 113 1.37 10.56 13.27
N ILE A 114 0.79 11.74 13.52
CA ILE A 114 0.18 12.58 12.47
C ILE A 114 1.24 13.25 11.60
N ASP A 115 2.35 13.68 12.18
CA ASP A 115 3.45 14.30 11.44
C ASP A 115 4.11 13.32 10.45
N ASP A 116 4.32 12.07 10.88
CA ASP A 116 4.83 11.00 10.01
C ASP A 116 3.87 10.68 8.85
N GLN A 117 2.56 10.63 9.13
CA GLN A 117 1.52 10.41 8.11
C GLN A 117 1.47 11.56 7.10
N GLN A 118 1.62 12.80 7.56
CA GLN A 118 1.60 13.98 6.71
C GLN A 118 2.83 14.01 5.78
N SER A 119 4.01 13.63 6.28
CA SER A 119 5.23 13.52 5.48
C SER A 119 5.05 12.52 4.33
N GLN A 120 4.56 11.31 4.65
CA GLN A 120 4.32 10.26 3.67
C GLN A 120 3.31 10.66 2.58
N ILE A 121 2.22 11.34 2.95
CA ILE A 121 1.22 11.79 1.98
C ILE A 121 1.74 12.91 1.09
N ASN A 122 2.60 13.79 1.59
CA ASN A 122 3.24 14.84 0.78
C ASN A 122 4.21 14.24 -0.25
N GLU A 123 5.00 13.25 0.14
CA GLU A 123 5.89 12.53 -0.79
C GLU A 123 5.07 11.80 -1.87
N LEU A 124 4.03 11.05 -1.47
CA LEU A 124 3.16 10.33 -2.40
C LEU A 124 2.40 11.27 -3.35
N SER A 125 1.89 12.41 -2.84
CA SER A 125 1.17 13.36 -3.70
C SER A 125 2.09 13.99 -4.73
N ASN A 126 3.31 14.39 -4.33
CA ASN A 126 4.26 15.07 -5.21
C ASN A 126 4.80 14.15 -6.31
N ILE A 127 4.99 12.86 -6.01
CA ILE A 127 5.61 11.91 -6.94
C ILE A 127 4.58 11.25 -7.86
N SER A 128 3.36 11.00 -7.39
CA SER A 128 2.41 10.14 -8.10
C SER A 128 1.24 10.91 -8.70
N PHE A 129 0.69 11.91 -8.00
CA PHE A 129 -0.53 12.60 -8.46
C PHE A 129 -0.67 14.03 -7.88
N PRO A 130 0.12 15.01 -8.37
CA PRO A 130 0.25 16.33 -7.74
C PRO A 130 -1.04 17.17 -7.70
N ASN A 131 -2.06 16.82 -8.49
CA ASN A 131 -3.34 17.52 -8.55
C ASN A 131 -4.56 16.61 -8.35
N ASN A 132 -4.37 15.39 -7.80
CA ASN A 132 -5.50 14.51 -7.59
C ASN A 132 -6.38 15.04 -6.43
N PRO A 133 -7.67 15.29 -6.68
CA PRO A 133 -8.57 15.89 -5.69
C PRO A 133 -8.72 15.04 -4.42
N TYR A 134 -8.46 13.73 -4.48
CA TYR A 134 -8.44 12.83 -3.33
C TYR A 134 -7.27 13.13 -2.38
N PHE A 135 -6.05 13.32 -2.92
CA PHE A 135 -4.87 13.64 -2.12
C PHE A 135 -4.96 15.04 -1.50
N ILE A 136 -5.55 16.01 -2.22
CA ILE A 136 -5.82 17.34 -1.68
C ILE A 136 -6.77 17.26 -0.48
N LYS A 137 -7.81 16.42 -0.55
CA LYS A 137 -8.75 16.20 0.56
C LYS A 137 -8.09 15.48 1.74
N LEU A 138 -7.31 14.43 1.50
CA LEU A 138 -6.55 13.73 2.55
C LEU A 138 -5.59 14.67 3.30
N LYS A 139 -4.86 15.53 2.58
CA LYS A 139 -3.95 16.51 3.18
C LYS A 139 -4.69 17.49 4.10
N ARG A 140 -5.89 17.95 3.71
CA ARG A 140 -6.74 18.80 4.54
C ARG A 140 -7.26 18.08 5.78
N THR A 141 -7.62 16.80 5.66
CA THR A 141 -8.06 15.98 6.80
C THR A 141 -6.97 15.85 7.85
N LEU A 142 -5.73 15.53 7.44
CA LEU A 142 -4.59 15.38 8.36
C LEU A 142 -4.21 16.70 9.04
N GLU A 143 -4.19 17.79 8.27
CA GLU A 143 -3.93 19.12 8.83
C GLU A 143 -4.99 19.50 9.90
N THR A 144 -6.26 19.16 9.65
CA THR A 144 -7.34 19.39 10.62
C THR A 144 -7.16 18.53 11.87
N GLN A 145 -6.77 17.26 11.71
CA GLN A 145 -6.47 16.36 12.82
C GLN A 145 -5.30 16.86 13.69
N LYS A 146 -4.24 17.39 13.05
CA LYS A 146 -3.11 18.03 13.74
C LYS A 146 -3.55 19.23 14.57
N GLN A 147 -4.44 20.05 14.03
CA GLN A 147 -5.00 21.20 14.76
C GLN A 147 -5.87 20.77 15.94
N ILE A 148 -6.64 19.68 15.81
CA ILE A 148 -7.44 19.11 16.92
C ILE A 148 -6.54 18.66 18.07
N VAL A 149 -5.42 17.99 17.75
CA VAL A 149 -4.47 17.49 18.75
C VAL A 149 -3.75 18.63 19.48
N LYS A 150 -3.54 19.77 18.81
CA LYS A 150 -2.90 20.96 19.39
C LYS A 150 -3.85 21.91 20.11
N SER A 151 -5.16 21.78 19.90
CA SER A 151 -6.15 22.70 20.46
C SER A 151 -6.56 22.28 21.88
N ASN A 152 -6.35 23.19 22.83
CA ASN A 152 -6.71 23.01 24.23
C ASN A 152 -8.11 23.57 24.54
N GLU A 153 -8.71 24.32 23.61
CA GLU A 153 -9.98 25.02 23.79
C GLU A 153 -11.16 24.21 23.24
N THR A 154 -12.12 23.92 24.12
CA THR A 154 -13.33 23.13 23.81
C THR A 154 -14.13 23.65 22.61
N PRO A 155 -14.35 24.98 22.45
CA PRO A 155 -15.10 25.52 21.31
C PRO A 155 -14.38 25.34 19.97
N GLN A 156 -13.07 25.55 19.94
CA GLN A 156 -12.26 25.36 18.73
C GLN A 156 -12.24 23.89 18.30
N ARG A 157 -12.13 22.98 19.28
CA ARG A 157 -12.14 21.54 19.04
C ARG A 157 -13.46 21.07 18.42
N TYR A 158 -14.60 21.62 18.84
CA TYR A 158 -15.91 21.30 18.27
C TYR A 158 -15.99 21.69 16.78
N ILE A 159 -15.52 22.90 16.42
CA ILE A 159 -15.50 23.39 15.04
C ILE A 159 -14.58 22.51 14.17
N LEU A 160 -13.40 22.16 14.68
CA LEU A 160 -12.45 21.32 13.96
C LEU A 160 -12.98 19.89 13.77
N ASN A 161 -13.66 19.33 14.76
CA ASN A 161 -14.32 18.02 14.64
C ASN A 161 -15.41 18.05 13.55
N GLY A 162 -16.24 19.09 13.50
CA GLY A 162 -17.25 19.23 12.43
C GLY A 162 -16.62 19.32 11.03
N LYS A 163 -15.48 20.00 10.88
CA LYS A 163 -14.72 20.00 9.62
C LYS A 163 -14.18 18.60 9.27
N MET A 164 -13.68 17.87 10.27
CA MET A 164 -13.16 16.52 10.09
C MET A 164 -14.25 15.53 9.66
N GLU A 165 -15.43 15.58 10.26
CA GLU A 165 -16.59 14.77 9.86
C GLU A 165 -17.02 15.06 8.42
N ALA A 166 -17.07 16.34 8.04
CA ALA A 166 -17.37 16.73 6.66
C ALA A 166 -16.34 16.18 5.67
N TYR A 167 -15.04 16.26 5.98
CA TYR A 167 -14.00 15.71 5.12
C TYR A 167 -14.03 14.17 5.06
N GLN A 168 -14.29 13.49 6.17
CA GLN A 168 -14.44 12.03 6.20
C GLN A 168 -15.63 11.57 5.36
N THR A 169 -16.77 12.28 5.45
CA THR A 169 -17.96 12.01 4.64
C THR A 169 -17.67 12.14 3.15
N ILE A 170 -17.03 13.24 2.74
CA ILE A 170 -16.65 13.50 1.35
C ILE A 170 -15.62 12.48 0.84
N LEU A 171 -14.65 12.08 1.68
CA LEU A 171 -13.65 11.08 1.32
C LEU A 171 -14.31 9.72 1.09
N SER A 172 -15.23 9.33 1.97
CA SER A 172 -15.97 8.06 1.90
C SER A 172 -16.84 8.00 0.65
N SER A 173 -17.56 9.08 0.33
CA SER A 173 -18.36 9.15 -0.90
C SER A 173 -17.49 9.15 -2.15
N SER A 174 -16.39 9.90 -2.18
CA SER A 174 -15.50 9.95 -3.34
C SER A 174 -14.76 8.64 -3.61
N LEU A 175 -14.48 7.85 -2.56
CA LEU A 175 -13.89 6.52 -2.73
C LEU A 175 -14.90 5.55 -3.38
N ALA A 176 -16.16 5.65 -2.96
CA ALA A 176 -17.25 4.90 -3.58
C ALA A 176 -17.46 5.32 -5.06
N ASP A 177 -17.33 6.60 -5.38
CA ASP A 177 -17.42 7.10 -6.77
C ASP A 177 -16.30 6.54 -7.66
N VAL A 178 -15.07 6.43 -7.14
CA VAL A 178 -13.94 5.84 -7.87
C VAL A 178 -14.16 4.34 -8.09
N GLU A 179 -14.64 3.61 -7.09
CA GLU A 179 -15.00 2.21 -7.22
C GLU A 179 -16.14 2.01 -8.24
N LEU A 180 -17.16 2.89 -8.23
CA LEU A 180 -18.25 2.91 -9.20
C LEU A 180 -17.76 3.21 -10.61
N GLN A 181 -16.88 4.19 -10.79
CA GLN A 181 -16.32 4.53 -12.09
C GLN A 181 -15.51 3.37 -12.66
N HIS A 182 -14.73 2.69 -11.83
CA HIS A 182 -14.00 1.50 -12.26
C HIS A 182 -14.93 0.34 -12.63
N ILE A 183 -16.04 0.14 -11.91
CA ILE A 183 -17.07 -0.85 -12.27
C ILE A 183 -17.73 -0.49 -13.60
N LEU A 184 -18.09 0.78 -13.80
CA LEU A 184 -18.68 1.26 -15.05
C LEU A 184 -17.76 1.06 -16.24
N ASN A 185 -16.47 1.39 -16.11
CA ASN A 185 -15.48 1.16 -17.16
C ASN A 185 -15.39 -0.34 -17.54
N LYS A 186 -15.42 -1.24 -16.56
CA LYS A 186 -15.43 -2.69 -16.82
C LYS A 186 -16.71 -3.18 -17.49
N GLN A 187 -17.85 -2.58 -17.16
CA GLN A 187 -19.09 -2.90 -17.85
C GLN A 187 -19.03 -2.48 -19.32
N THR A 188 -18.43 -1.33 -19.62
CA THR A 188 -18.19 -0.88 -21.00
C THR A 188 -17.28 -1.85 -21.77
N GLU A 189 -16.13 -2.24 -21.21
CA GLU A 189 -15.23 -3.22 -21.86
C GLU A 189 -15.92 -4.55 -22.17
N VAL A 190 -16.78 -5.04 -21.27
CA VAL A 190 -17.53 -6.28 -21.49
C VAL A 190 -18.57 -6.14 -22.61
N LEU A 191 -19.20 -4.96 -22.75
CA LEU A 191 -20.13 -4.70 -23.84
C LEU A 191 -19.42 -4.71 -25.20
N ASP A 192 -18.27 -4.03 -25.29
CA ASP A 192 -17.47 -3.97 -26.52
C ASP A 192 -17.01 -5.37 -26.96
N LEU A 193 -16.58 -6.21 -26.01
CA LEU A 193 -16.19 -7.60 -26.28
C LEU A 193 -17.37 -8.47 -26.75
N LYS A 194 -18.59 -8.24 -26.23
CA LYS A 194 -19.78 -8.95 -26.69
C LYS A 194 -20.12 -8.59 -28.13
N GLU A 195 -20.10 -7.31 -28.47
CA GLU A 195 -20.35 -6.84 -29.83
C GLU A 195 -19.31 -7.42 -30.81
N TYR A 196 -18.04 -7.45 -30.42
CA TYR A 196 -16.98 -8.09 -31.21
C TYR A 196 -17.24 -9.59 -31.44
N LEU A 197 -17.66 -10.32 -30.40
CA LEU A 197 -17.98 -11.75 -30.51
C LEU A 197 -19.23 -12.02 -31.38
N GLU A 198 -20.24 -11.15 -31.34
CA GLU A 198 -21.41 -11.26 -32.21
C GLU A 198 -21.04 -11.05 -33.68
N ASN A 199 -20.18 -10.07 -33.96
CA ASN A 199 -19.67 -9.82 -35.30
C ASN A 199 -18.82 -10.98 -35.85
N LEU A 200 -18.07 -11.68 -34.99
CA LEU A 200 -17.30 -12.87 -35.39
C LEU A 200 -18.17 -14.08 -35.73
N LYS A 201 -19.39 -14.19 -35.18
CA LYS A 201 -20.31 -15.30 -35.49
C LYS A 201 -21.05 -15.15 -36.83
N LEU A 202 -20.95 -13.98 -37.44
CA LEU A 202 -21.56 -13.65 -38.74
C LEU A 202 -20.63 -13.91 -39.93
N ILE A 203 -19.39 -14.35 -39.67
CA ILE A 203 -18.38 -14.76 -40.66
C ILE A 203 -18.30 -16.29 -40.66
#